data_AF-A0A091BBX9-F1
#
_entry.id   AF-A0A091BBX9-F1
#
_cell.length_a   1.000
_cell.length_b   1.000
_cell.length_c   1.000
_cell.angle_alpha   90.00
_cell.angle_beta   90.00
_cell.angle_gamma   90.00
#
_symmetry.space_group_name_H-M   'P 1'
#
loop_
_entity.id
_entity.type
_entity.pdbx_description
1 polymer ?
#
loop_
_entity_poly.entity_id
_entity_poly.type
_entity_poly.pdbx_seq_one_letter_code
_entity_poly.pdbx_strand_id
1 'polypeptide(L)'
;MNAGTGSIWLFLCLGLAGSALPAHFGFRVLAWRQHLDRGHPLPAGVNDGGLAYSWWLMRFGHRRLHDRNLDFFAATAGISGWLALIGVVGTVTLITA
;
A
#
# COMPACT_ATOMS: atom_id res chain seq x y z
N MET A 1 -4.73 16.68 -30.93
CA MET A 1 -5.30 15.42 -30.40
C MET A 1 -6.13 15.80 -29.19
N ASN A 2 -7.46 15.74 -29.26
CA ASN A 2 -8.33 16.03 -28.11
C ASN A 2 -8.34 14.79 -27.22
N ALA A 3 -7.56 14.84 -26.14
CA ALA A 3 -7.73 13.88 -25.05
C ALA A 3 -9.10 14.17 -24.40
N GLY A 4 -10.08 13.30 -24.62
CA GLY A 4 -11.39 13.44 -23.97
C GLY A 4 -11.25 13.35 -22.45
N THR A 5 -12.25 13.81 -21.70
CA THR A 5 -12.24 13.79 -20.22
C THR A 5 -11.91 12.40 -19.63
N GLY A 6 -12.19 11.30 -20.33
CA GLY A 6 -11.75 9.96 -19.91
C GLY A 6 -10.22 9.76 -19.89
N SER A 7 -9.49 10.36 -20.84
CA SER A 7 -8.04 10.23 -20.95
C SER A 7 -7.28 10.93 -19.82
N ILE A 8 -7.78 12.07 -19.32
CA ILE A 8 -7.17 12.75 -18.17
C ILE A 8 -7.37 11.93 -16.89
N TRP A 9 -8.55 11.34 -16.68
CA TRP A 9 -8.80 10.48 -15.52
C TRP A 9 -7.95 9.21 -15.55
N LEU A 10 -7.81 8.57 -16.72
CA LEU A 10 -6.92 7.43 -16.89
C LEU A 10 -5.48 7.78 -16.52
N PHE A 11 -4.98 8.93 -17.00
CA PHE A 11 -3.63 9.40 -16.68
C PHE A 11 -3.46 9.66 -15.18
N LEU A 12 -4.45 10.27 -14.52
CA LEU A 12 -4.43 10.51 -13.07
C LEU A 12 -4.45 9.22 -12.26
N CYS A 13 -5.32 8.27 -12.59
CA CYS A 13 -5.39 6.97 -11.91
C CYS A 13 -4.09 6.16 -12.09
N LEU A 14 -3.52 6.19 -13.30
CA LEU A 14 -2.25 5.53 -13.58
C LEU A 14 -1.08 6.20 -12.84
N GLY A 15 -1.05 7.54 -12.79
CA GLY A 15 -0.06 8.29 -12.01
C GLY A 15 -0.17 8.04 -10.51
N LEU A 16 -1.39 7.93 -9.98
CA LEU A 16 -1.64 7.57 -8.59
C LEU A 16 -1.13 6.15 -8.29
N ALA A 17 -1.49 5.17 -9.12
CA ALA A 17 -1.01 3.80 -8.96
C ALA A 17 0.53 3.73 -9.08
N GLY A 18 1.11 4.38 -10.09
CA GLY A 18 2.54 4.35 -10.36
C GLY A 18 3.41 5.02 -9.29
N SER A 19 2.86 5.97 -8.51
CA SER A 19 3.57 6.63 -7.41
C SER A 19 3.32 5.95 -6.06
N ALA A 20 2.08 5.56 -5.78
CA ALA A 20 1.71 4.98 -4.50
C ALA A 20 2.19 3.53 -4.34
N LEU A 21 2.27 2.77 -5.43
CA LEU A 21 2.67 1.36 -5.39
C LEU A 21 4.15 1.17 -5.01
N PRO A 22 5.13 1.92 -5.58
CA PRO A 22 6.50 1.92 -5.08
C PRO A 22 6.61 2.37 -3.62
N ALA A 23 5.84 3.38 -3.21
CA ALA A 23 5.81 3.82 -1.81
C ALA A 23 5.32 2.70 -0.88
N HIS A 24 4.26 1.98 -1.27
CA HIS A 24 3.75 0.84 -0.51
C HIS A 24 4.82 -0.22 -0.31
N PHE A 25 5.49 -0.66 -1.38
CA PHE A 25 6.51 -1.71 -1.28
C PHE A 25 7.74 -1.26 -0.50
N GLY A 26 8.23 -0.04 -0.73
CA GLY A 26 9.40 0.50 -0.02
C GLY A 26 9.17 0.55 1.50
N PHE A 27 8.08 1.17 1.93
CA PHE A 27 7.74 1.27 3.35
C PHE A 27 7.33 -0.07 3.96
N ARG A 28 6.73 -0.98 3.20
CA ARG A 28 6.44 -2.35 3.66
C ARG A 28 7.71 -3.10 4.03
N VAL A 29 8.78 -2.99 3.24
CA VAL A 29 10.06 -3.64 3.55
C VAL A 29 10.65 -3.09 4.84
N LEU A 30 10.60 -1.76 5.03
CA LEU A 30 11.06 -1.13 6.27
C LEU A 30 10.23 -1.56 7.48
N ALA A 31 8.91 -1.61 7.34
CA ALA A 31 8.01 -2.10 8.38
C ALA A 31 8.32 -3.56 8.73
N TRP A 32 8.49 -4.43 7.73
CA TRP A 32 8.86 -5.84 7.93
C TRP A 32 10.17 -5.97 8.68
N ARG A 33 11.19 -5.22 8.28
CA ARG A 33 12.49 -5.23 8.95
C ARG A 33 12.38 -4.78 10.41
N GLN A 34 11.65 -3.69 10.67
CA GLN A 34 11.38 -3.20 12.02
C GLN A 34 10.63 -4.24 12.87
N HIS A 35 9.67 -4.96 12.27
CA HIS A 35 8.91 -6.03 12.93
C HIS A 35 9.85 -7.14 13.42
N LEU A 36 10.77 -7.57 12.55
CA LEU A 36 11.79 -8.59 12.86
C LEU A 36 12.80 -8.10 13.90
N ASP A 37 13.35 -6.89 13.71
CA ASP A 37 14.38 -6.33 14.60
C ASP A 37 13.87 -6.11 16.03
N ARG A 38 12.55 -5.90 16.20
CA ARG A 38 11.90 -5.73 17.51
C ARG A 38 11.35 -7.02 18.11
N GLY A 39 11.35 -8.12 17.35
CA GLY A 39 10.77 -9.39 17.80
C GLY A 39 9.27 -9.32 18.07
N HIS A 40 8.54 -8.42 17.39
CA HIS A 40 7.09 -8.31 17.57
C HIS A 40 6.40 -9.59 17.04
N PRO A 41 5.33 -10.06 17.69
CA PRO A 41 4.60 -11.23 17.21
C PRO A 41 4.02 -10.94 15.82
N LEU A 42 4.27 -11.85 14.88
CA LEU A 42 3.68 -11.77 13.55
C LEU A 42 2.20 -12.18 13.61
N PRO A 43 1.32 -11.52 12.84
CA PRO A 43 -0.07 -11.95 12.73
C PRO A 43 -0.15 -13.35 12.12
N ALA A 44 -1.18 -14.12 12.49
CA ALA A 44 -1.40 -15.46 11.94
C ALA A 44 -1.56 -15.41 10.41
N GLY A 45 -0.84 -16.29 9.69
CA GLY A 45 -0.84 -16.33 8.23
C GLY A 45 0.06 -15.28 7.56
N VAL A 46 0.92 -14.60 8.32
CA VAL A 46 1.77 -13.49 7.84
C VAL A 46 3.26 -13.83 7.94
N ASN A 47 3.59 -15.12 8.00
CA ASN A 47 4.94 -15.62 8.28
C ASN A 47 6.00 -15.19 7.24
N ASP A 48 5.58 -14.82 6.02
CA ASP A 48 6.49 -14.64 4.89
C ASP A 48 6.60 -13.18 4.40
N GLY A 49 6.00 -12.21 5.10
CA GLY A 49 6.00 -10.80 4.66
C GLY A 49 5.29 -10.54 3.32
N GLY A 50 4.49 -11.51 2.86
CA GLY A 50 3.81 -11.52 1.56
C GLY A 50 2.55 -10.64 1.49
N LEU A 51 1.61 -11.00 0.62
CA LEU A 51 0.37 -10.23 0.42
C LEU A 51 -0.47 -10.12 1.70
N ALA A 52 -0.47 -11.15 2.54
CA ALA A 52 -1.14 -11.12 3.84
C ALA A 52 -0.57 -10.01 4.75
N TYR A 53 0.75 -9.76 4.70
CA TYR A 53 1.38 -8.67 5.44
C TYR A 53 0.98 -7.31 4.88
N SER A 54 1.01 -7.14 3.55
CA SER A 54 0.50 -5.93 2.88
C SER A 54 -0.93 -5.62 3.31
N TRP A 55 -1.81 -6.63 3.29
CA TRP A 55 -3.20 -6.45 3.69
C TRP A 55 -3.34 -6.08 5.18
N TRP A 56 -2.56 -6.72 6.05
CA TRP A 56 -2.55 -6.40 7.47
C TRP A 56 -2.08 -4.96 7.75
N LEU A 57 -1.05 -4.49 7.04
CA LEU A 57 -0.58 -3.10 7.11
C LEU A 57 -1.65 -2.11 6.63
N MET A 58 -2.30 -2.40 5.50
CA MET A 58 -3.40 -1.60 4.95
C MET A 58 -4.61 -1.54 5.90
N ARG A 59 -4.83 -2.58 6.71
CA ARG A 59 -5.84 -2.63 7.77
C ARG A 59 -5.41 -1.97 9.08
N PHE A 60 -4.21 -1.36 9.12
CA PHE A 60 -3.63 -0.69 10.28
C PHE A 60 -3.47 -1.60 11.52
N GLY A 61 -3.22 -2.89 11.32
CA GLY A 61 -3.09 -3.85 12.43
C GLY A 61 -1.89 -3.60 13.34
N HIS A 62 -0.86 -2.91 12.84
CA HIS A 62 0.39 -2.56 13.55
C HIS A 62 0.18 -1.65 14.76
N ARG A 63 -0.91 -0.86 14.78
CA ARG A 63 -1.21 0.09 15.88
C ARG A 63 -1.28 -0.56 17.26
N ARG A 64 -1.59 -1.86 17.31
CA ARG A 64 -1.67 -2.63 18.57
C ARG A 64 -0.30 -2.89 19.21
N LEU A 65 0.78 -2.76 18.44
CA LEU A 65 2.15 -3.03 18.88
C LEU A 65 2.79 -1.81 19.56
N HIS A 66 2.17 -0.63 19.46
CA HIS A 66 2.61 0.62 20.09
C HIS A 66 4.09 0.98 19.83
N ASP A 67 4.62 0.59 18.67
CA ASP A 67 5.98 0.93 18.22
C ASP A 67 5.92 2.10 17.24
N ARG A 68 6.41 3.27 17.64
CA ARG A 68 6.36 4.52 16.87
C ARG A 68 7.05 4.42 15.51
N ASN A 69 8.16 3.70 15.41
CA ASN A 69 8.88 3.55 14.14
C ASN A 69 8.11 2.60 13.22
N LEU A 70 7.59 1.51 13.79
CA LEU A 70 6.73 0.61 13.05
C LEU A 70 5.48 1.33 12.57
N ASP A 71 4.82 2.13 13.41
CA ASP A 71 3.64 2.91 13.06
C ASP A 71 3.92 3.85 11.89
N PHE A 72 5.07 4.52 11.87
CA PHE A 72 5.43 5.40 10.76
C PHE A 72 5.58 4.63 9.44
N PHE A 73 6.39 3.56 9.42
CA PHE A 73 6.61 2.77 8.21
C PHE A 73 5.32 2.06 7.76
N ALA A 74 4.63 1.43 8.70
CA ALA A 74 3.44 0.63 8.45
C ALA A 74 2.23 1.48 8.07
N ALA A 75 2.04 2.65 8.67
CA ALA A 75 0.97 3.56 8.27
C ALA A 75 1.23 4.14 6.87
N THR A 76 2.48 4.52 6.57
CA THR A 76 2.84 5.01 5.24
C THR A 76 2.64 3.92 4.19
N ALA A 77 3.08 2.69 4.47
CA ALA A 77 2.80 1.53 3.62
C ALA A 77 1.28 1.28 3.47
N GLY A 78 0.51 1.36 4.55
CA GLY A 78 -0.93 1.14 4.51
C GLY A 78 -1.67 2.17 3.65
N ILE A 79 -1.41 3.46 3.86
CA ILE A 79 -2.04 4.57 3.12
C ILE A 79 -1.68 4.48 1.63
N SER A 80 -0.40 4.33 1.31
CA SER A 80 0.06 4.19 -0.07
C SER A 80 -0.49 2.93 -0.74
N GLY A 81 -0.67 1.82 0.00
CA GLY A 81 -1.35 0.62 -0.49
C GLY A 81 -2.80 0.88 -0.90
N TRP A 82 -3.55 1.64 -0.10
CA TRP A 82 -4.92 2.03 -0.44
C TRP A 82 -4.97 2.95 -1.66
N LEU A 83 -4.08 3.94 -1.73
CA LEU A 83 -3.99 4.84 -2.90
C LEU A 83 -3.64 4.06 -4.17
N ALA A 84 -2.71 3.10 -4.08
CA ALA A 84 -2.36 2.23 -5.19
C ALA A 84 -3.56 1.40 -5.65
N LEU A 85 -4.30 0.80 -4.71
CA LEU A 85 -5.50 0.03 -5.02
C LEU A 85 -6.57 0.87 -5.70
N ILE A 86 -6.84 2.09 -5.19
CA ILE A 86 -7.78 3.04 -5.81
C ILE A 86 -7.32 3.41 -7.23
N GLY A 87 -6.03 3.69 -7.43
CA GLY A 87 -5.46 3.98 -8.74
C GLY A 87 -5.64 2.83 -9.72
N VAL A 88 -5.33 1.59 -9.31
CA VAL A 88 -5.50 0.39 -10.14
C VAL A 88 -6.98 0.16 -10.48
N VAL A 89 -7.86 0.19 -9.48
CA VAL A 89 -9.31 -0.01 -9.69
C VAL A 89 -9.90 1.07 -10.60
N GLY A 90 -9.50 2.34 -10.40
CA GLY A 90 -9.90 3.45 -11.26
C GLY A 90 -9.45 3.27 -12.70
N THR A 91 -8.19 2.89 -12.91
CA THR A 91 -7.64 2.58 -14.24
C THR A 91 -8.39 1.45 -14.92
N VAL A 92 -8.62 0.32 -14.23
CA VAL A 92 -9.34 -0.84 -14.79
C VAL A 92 -10.78 -0.46 -15.17
N THR A 93 -11.48 0.27 -14.29
CA THR A 93 -12.85 0.72 -14.55
C THR A 93 -12.91 1.62 -15.78
N LEU A 94 -12.00 2.59 -15.89
CA LEU A 94 -11.98 3.54 -17.01
C LEU A 94 -11.53 2.92 -18.34
N ILE A 95 -10.78 1.83 -18.32
CA ILE A 95 -10.43 1.07 -19.55
C ILE A 95 -11.60 0.22 -20.03
N THR A 96 -12.45 -0.24 -19.11
CA THR A 96 -13.55 -1.18 -19.40
C THR A 96 -14.92 -0.52 -19.53
N ALA A 97 -15.04 0.76 -19.18
CA ALA A 97 -16.22 1.60 -19.37
C ALA A 97 -16.30 2.15 -20.80
#